data_AF-A0A2V7D9Q3-F1
#
_entry.id   AF-A0A2V7D9Q3-F1
#
_cell.length_a   1.000
_cell.length_b   1.000
_cell.length_c   1.000
_cell.angle_alpha   90.00
_cell.angle_beta   90.00
_cell.angle_gamma   90.00
#
_symmetry.space_group_name_H-M   'P 1'
#
loop_
_entity.id
_entity.type
_entity.pdbx_description
1 polymer ?
#
loop_
_entity_poly.entity_id
_entity_poly.type
_entity_poly.pdbx_seq_one_letter_code
_entity_poly.pdbx_strand_id
1 'polypeptide(L)'
;PLTVAAGTSRTVRLRLSDVAPAASAPKKPDPFGDFDAVMRARRQEADEFYATVIPSSLKGDAANVMRQALAGMLWSKQYYYYDVDRWLTERGADPFKAKRRAAPRNDHWHHMYNAEILSMPDKWEYPWYAAWDLAFHVLALTMVDEDFGKGQLDLMLGENFLHPSGQLPAYEWNFGDVNPPVHAWSTIFTYRLEQARRGQGDLDWLERAFHKLLLNFTWWVNRKDRSGNNVFEGGFLGLDNIGVFDRSAPLPTGGHLEQADGTAWMALFCQNMLEISVELAMHRPAYVDMAVKFVEHFLWIASSMVHAGEDVGMWDEEDGFFYDVLRLPDGGAQRLKVRSMVGLLPLCAATVFQGQLLAKYPELRQRFKQFLGSRPELTAFIHDPSKPGHGGRHLAAVLSETKLRRVLATMLDEKEFLSPYGLRSISRYHAEHPYVFRVGDQEHRVSYLPAESDTGMFGGNSNWRGPIWMPVNGLIIRALLQYHTYYGKNFTIECPTGSGRYMNLYQVAEELTRRLASIFLRDSKGRRPIYGGTRKFQEDPHWRDYLQFFEYFHGDNGAGLGASHQTGWTGTIARAMHVFATSTAEQFLELGKAAAITEVEPARRGQSGEAAPSRKR
;
A
#
# COMPACT_ATOMS: atom_id res chain seq x y z
N PRO A 1 19.69 12.87 -39.64
CA PRO A 1 18.49 13.46 -39.01
C PRO A 1 17.24 13.23 -39.87
N LEU A 2 16.21 12.61 -39.32
CA LEU A 2 14.91 12.47 -39.99
C LEU A 2 14.17 13.81 -39.88
N THR A 3 13.87 14.47 -41.01
CA THR A 3 13.07 15.70 -41.02
C THR A 3 11.61 15.35 -41.27
N VAL A 4 10.72 15.73 -40.34
CA VAL A 4 9.27 15.45 -40.41
C VAL A 4 8.53 16.79 -40.44
N ALA A 5 7.76 17.04 -41.49
CA ALA A 5 6.98 18.28 -41.61
C ALA A 5 5.77 18.27 -40.66
N ALA A 6 5.27 19.45 -40.27
CA ALA A 6 4.11 19.58 -39.41
C ALA A 6 2.89 18.79 -39.96
N GLY A 7 2.21 18.05 -39.10
CA GLY A 7 1.06 17.21 -39.47
C GLY A 7 1.40 15.95 -40.28
N THR A 8 2.68 15.70 -40.60
CA THR A 8 3.11 14.49 -41.31
C THR A 8 3.72 13.47 -40.36
N SER A 9 3.76 12.21 -40.78
CA SER A 9 4.44 11.14 -40.06
C SER A 9 5.48 10.45 -40.97
N ARG A 10 6.45 9.81 -40.32
CA ARG A 10 7.45 8.94 -40.95
C ARG A 10 7.60 7.71 -40.06
N THR A 11 7.71 6.54 -40.69
CA THR A 11 7.86 5.28 -39.98
C THR A 11 9.27 4.76 -40.19
N VAL A 12 9.96 4.46 -39.08
CA VAL A 12 11.26 3.77 -39.09
C VAL A 12 11.01 2.35 -38.59
N ARG A 13 11.36 1.35 -39.41
CA ARG A 13 11.23 -0.07 -39.06
C ARG A 13 12.58 -0.57 -38.56
N LEU A 14 12.61 -1.02 -37.32
CA LEU A 14 13.82 -1.51 -36.65
C LEU A 14 13.61 -2.95 -36.22
N ARG A 15 14.67 -3.76 -36.30
CA ARG A 15 14.69 -5.14 -35.81
C ARG A 15 15.99 -5.36 -35.06
N LEU A 16 15.89 -5.74 -33.79
CA LEU A 16 17.05 -6.21 -33.02
C LEU A 16 17.46 -7.59 -33.57
N SER A 17 18.75 -7.76 -33.84
CA SER A 17 19.34 -9.03 -34.25
C SER A 17 20.72 -9.15 -33.63
N ASP A 18 21.04 -10.36 -33.20
CA ASP A 18 22.36 -10.81 -32.74
C ASP A 18 23.36 -11.03 -33.91
N VAL A 19 22.88 -10.95 -35.16
CA VAL A 19 23.70 -11.10 -36.36
C VAL A 19 23.91 -9.74 -37.02
N ALA A 20 25.17 -9.41 -37.33
CA ALA A 20 25.49 -8.20 -38.07
C ALA A 20 24.77 -8.19 -39.44
N PRO A 21 24.28 -7.04 -39.93
CA PRO A 21 23.55 -6.96 -41.21
C PRO A 21 24.30 -7.55 -42.41
N ALA A 22 25.64 -7.52 -42.40
CA ALA A 22 26.49 -8.08 -43.43
C ALA A 22 26.56 -9.63 -43.40
N ALA A 23 26.34 -10.26 -42.24
CA ALA A 23 26.33 -11.71 -42.06
C ALA A 23 24.93 -12.32 -42.27
N SER A 24 23.88 -11.49 -42.32
CA SER A 24 22.55 -11.91 -42.75
C SER A 24 22.44 -11.91 -44.28
N ALA A 25 23.08 -12.86 -44.96
CA ALA A 25 22.73 -13.16 -46.35
C ALA A 25 21.21 -13.43 -46.43
N PRO A 26 20.50 -12.99 -47.48
CA PRO A 26 19.04 -12.96 -47.47
C PRO A 26 18.47 -14.37 -47.58
N LYS A 27 18.24 -15.04 -46.44
CA LYS A 27 17.37 -16.23 -46.39
C LYS A 27 15.88 -15.85 -46.56
N LYS A 28 15.53 -14.58 -46.37
CA LYS A 28 14.23 -13.98 -46.71
C LYS A 28 14.44 -12.73 -47.56
N PRO A 29 13.73 -12.56 -48.69
CA PRO A 29 13.91 -11.44 -49.62
C PRO A 29 13.43 -10.08 -49.08
N ASP A 30 12.69 -10.04 -47.96
CA ASP A 30 12.33 -8.81 -47.27
C ASP A 30 12.22 -9.08 -45.75
N PRO A 31 13.14 -8.55 -44.91
CA PRO A 31 13.11 -8.75 -43.47
C PRO A 31 11.94 -8.06 -42.76
N PHE A 32 11.20 -7.18 -43.46
CA PHE A 32 10.06 -6.42 -42.94
C PHE A 32 8.78 -6.62 -43.77
N GLY A 33 8.72 -7.62 -44.66
CA GLY A 33 7.59 -7.82 -45.58
C GLY A 33 6.26 -8.14 -44.86
N ASP A 34 6.33 -8.65 -43.64
CA ASP A 34 5.19 -8.92 -42.76
C ASP A 34 5.03 -7.89 -41.62
N PHE A 35 5.85 -6.82 -41.58
CA PHE A 35 5.89 -5.88 -40.47
C PHE A 35 4.51 -5.30 -40.11
N ASP A 36 3.77 -4.79 -41.10
CA ASP A 36 2.47 -4.18 -40.85
C ASP A 36 1.43 -5.23 -40.39
N ALA A 37 1.54 -6.47 -40.87
CA ALA A 37 0.70 -7.58 -40.42
C ALA A 37 1.01 -7.98 -38.98
N VAL A 38 2.30 -8.08 -38.61
CA VAL A 38 2.76 -8.34 -37.24
C VAL A 38 2.29 -7.23 -36.29
N MET A 39 2.47 -5.95 -36.66
CA MET A 39 2.03 -4.84 -35.81
C MET A 39 0.51 -4.80 -35.62
N ARG A 40 -0.28 -5.17 -36.64
CA ARG A 40 -1.74 -5.33 -36.49
C ARG A 40 -2.09 -6.50 -35.58
N ALA A 41 -1.47 -7.67 -35.79
CA ALA A 41 -1.71 -8.85 -34.96
C ALA A 41 -1.38 -8.59 -33.48
N ARG A 42 -0.22 -7.99 -33.18
CA ARG A 42 0.17 -7.65 -31.79
C ARG A 42 -0.79 -6.65 -31.13
N ARG A 43 -1.36 -5.69 -31.89
CA ARG A 43 -2.38 -4.77 -31.36
C ARG A 43 -3.68 -5.50 -31.04
N GLN A 44 -4.14 -6.36 -31.95
CA GLN A 44 -5.34 -7.16 -31.75
C GLN A 44 -5.19 -8.11 -30.55
N GLU A 45 -4.07 -8.83 -30.45
CA GLU A 45 -3.80 -9.71 -29.31
C GLU A 45 -3.75 -8.94 -27.99
N ALA A 46 -3.18 -7.72 -27.99
CA ALA A 46 -3.21 -6.87 -26.81
C ALA A 46 -4.65 -6.43 -26.45
N ASP A 47 -5.47 -6.08 -27.44
CA ASP A 47 -6.88 -5.75 -27.22
C ASP A 47 -7.67 -6.94 -26.66
N GLU A 48 -7.45 -8.14 -27.22
CA GLU A 48 -8.05 -9.40 -26.76
C GLU A 48 -7.61 -9.74 -25.33
N PHE A 49 -6.31 -9.61 -25.02
CA PHE A 49 -5.79 -9.82 -23.66
C PHE A 49 -6.40 -8.82 -22.65
N TYR A 50 -6.41 -7.53 -22.95
CA TYR A 50 -7.00 -6.57 -22.01
C TYR A 50 -8.51 -6.74 -21.86
N ALA A 51 -9.22 -7.30 -22.85
CA ALA A 51 -10.62 -7.65 -22.72
C ALA A 51 -10.86 -8.81 -21.72
N THR A 52 -9.87 -9.67 -21.44
CA THR A 52 -9.97 -10.69 -20.39
C THR A 52 -9.60 -10.17 -19.00
N VAL A 53 -8.90 -9.04 -18.90
CA VAL A 53 -8.44 -8.46 -17.63
C VAL A 53 -9.36 -7.33 -17.14
N ILE A 54 -9.90 -6.53 -18.05
CA ILE A 54 -10.74 -5.38 -17.73
C ILE A 54 -12.20 -5.85 -17.60
N PRO A 55 -12.85 -5.68 -16.43
CA PRO A 55 -14.24 -6.06 -16.24
C PRO A 55 -15.17 -5.42 -17.26
N SER A 56 -16.12 -6.19 -17.79
CA SER A 56 -17.05 -5.72 -18.83
C SER A 56 -17.97 -4.57 -18.39
N SER A 57 -18.10 -4.35 -17.07
CA SER A 57 -18.78 -3.21 -16.47
C SER A 57 -18.00 -1.89 -16.61
N LEU A 58 -16.67 -1.95 -16.76
CA LEU A 58 -15.82 -0.81 -17.05
C LEU A 58 -15.71 -0.63 -18.57
N LYS A 59 -16.28 0.46 -19.10
CA LYS A 59 -16.32 0.76 -20.54
C LYS A 59 -15.78 2.15 -20.84
N GLY A 60 -15.43 2.38 -22.11
CA GLY A 60 -15.01 3.68 -22.61
C GLY A 60 -13.83 4.23 -21.82
N ASP A 61 -14.03 5.36 -21.15
CA ASP A 61 -12.97 6.06 -20.42
C ASP A 61 -12.42 5.24 -19.24
N ALA A 62 -13.29 4.55 -18.48
CA ALA A 62 -12.85 3.75 -17.34
C ALA A 62 -11.98 2.56 -17.76
N ALA A 63 -12.33 1.91 -18.88
CA ALA A 63 -11.51 0.85 -19.46
C ALA A 63 -10.15 1.40 -19.93
N ASN A 64 -10.14 2.59 -20.54
CA ASN A 64 -8.91 3.25 -20.98
C ASN A 64 -7.98 3.61 -19.81
N VAL A 65 -8.52 4.13 -18.70
CA VAL A 65 -7.77 4.39 -17.46
C VAL A 65 -7.11 3.12 -16.94
N MET A 66 -7.89 2.04 -16.79
CA MET A 66 -7.39 0.77 -16.27
C MET A 66 -6.32 0.16 -17.18
N ARG A 67 -6.52 0.20 -18.51
CA ARG A 67 -5.52 -0.29 -19.47
C ARG A 67 -4.21 0.47 -19.35
N GLN A 68 -4.26 1.81 -19.28
CA GLN A 68 -3.05 2.63 -19.22
C GLN A 68 -2.32 2.51 -17.88
N ALA A 69 -3.04 2.34 -16.77
CA ALA A 69 -2.44 2.05 -15.47
C ALA A 69 -1.62 0.75 -15.52
N LEU A 70 -2.20 -0.33 -16.06
CA LEU A 70 -1.52 -1.62 -16.19
C LEU A 70 -0.38 -1.58 -17.22
N ALA A 71 -0.58 -0.92 -18.36
CA ALA A 71 0.47 -0.76 -19.37
C ALA A 71 1.65 0.06 -18.84
N GLY A 72 1.38 1.11 -18.05
CA GLY A 72 2.43 1.91 -17.41
C GLY A 72 3.26 1.11 -16.42
N MET A 73 2.65 0.24 -15.59
CA MET A 73 3.39 -0.68 -14.73
C MET A 73 4.38 -1.55 -15.52
N LEU A 74 3.95 -2.11 -16.66
CA LEU A 74 4.81 -2.91 -17.52
C LEU A 74 5.92 -2.09 -18.18
N TRP A 75 5.64 -0.81 -18.50
CA TRP A 75 6.61 0.09 -19.09
C TRP A 75 7.68 0.55 -18.10
N SER A 76 7.37 0.60 -16.81
CA SER A 76 8.28 0.97 -15.72
C SER A 76 9.29 -0.13 -15.34
N LYS A 77 9.23 -1.32 -15.96
CA LYS A 77 10.25 -2.36 -15.80
C LYS A 77 11.60 -1.86 -16.35
N GLN A 78 12.66 -1.94 -15.54
CA GLN A 78 14.02 -1.55 -15.94
C GLN A 78 15.03 -2.59 -15.48
N TYR A 79 16.04 -2.86 -16.33
CA TYR A 79 17.24 -3.56 -15.89
C TYR A 79 18.08 -2.64 -15.01
N TYR A 80 18.35 -3.06 -13.79
CA TYR A 80 19.07 -2.28 -12.79
C TYR A 80 20.30 -3.05 -12.33
N TYR A 81 21.48 -2.53 -12.69
CA TYR A 81 22.76 -3.07 -12.29
C TYR A 81 23.44 -2.16 -11.28
N TYR A 82 23.70 -2.67 -10.07
CA TYR A 82 24.42 -1.96 -9.03
C TYR A 82 25.21 -2.94 -8.15
N ASP A 83 26.52 -2.97 -8.35
CA ASP A 83 27.49 -3.62 -7.46
C ASP A 83 27.92 -2.65 -6.37
N VAL A 84 27.34 -2.80 -5.17
CA VAL A 84 27.54 -1.85 -4.06
C VAL A 84 28.94 -1.98 -3.48
N ASP A 85 29.48 -3.20 -3.36
CA ASP A 85 30.83 -3.42 -2.86
C ASP A 85 31.87 -2.74 -3.74
N ARG A 86 31.76 -2.94 -5.06
CA ARG A 86 32.64 -2.29 -6.02
C ARG A 86 32.55 -0.76 -5.90
N TRP A 87 31.34 -0.21 -5.82
CA TRP A 87 31.14 1.24 -5.70
C TRP A 87 31.77 1.83 -4.45
N LEU A 88 31.65 1.14 -3.30
CA LEU A 88 32.23 1.51 -2.02
C LEU A 88 33.77 1.39 -2.04
N THR A 89 34.28 0.28 -2.57
CA THR A 89 35.72 -0.01 -2.66
C THR A 89 36.45 1.00 -3.55
N GLU A 90 35.88 1.36 -4.70
CA GLU A 90 36.40 2.41 -5.60
C GLU A 90 36.45 3.80 -4.93
N ARG A 91 35.68 4.00 -3.84
CA ARG A 91 35.67 5.23 -3.01
C ARG A 91 36.49 5.14 -1.73
N GLY A 92 37.21 4.04 -1.53
CA GLY A 92 38.09 3.84 -0.39
C GLY A 92 37.37 3.43 0.90
N ALA A 93 36.13 2.95 0.80
CA ALA A 93 35.35 2.41 1.92
C ALA A 93 35.47 0.88 2.07
N ASP A 94 36.53 0.30 1.52
CA ASP A 94 36.86 -1.12 1.67
C ASP A 94 37.04 -1.47 3.17
N PRO A 95 36.22 -2.38 3.73
CA PRO A 95 36.21 -2.68 5.15
C PRO A 95 37.50 -3.38 5.62
N PHE A 96 38.29 -3.93 4.69
CA PHE A 96 39.53 -4.64 4.99
C PHE A 96 40.78 -3.74 4.93
N LYS A 97 40.64 -2.46 4.52
CA LYS A 97 41.76 -1.52 4.51
C LYS A 97 41.91 -0.80 5.85
N ALA A 98 43.12 -0.84 6.41
CA ALA A 98 43.46 -0.17 7.67
C ALA A 98 43.19 1.35 7.67
N LYS A 99 43.23 2.00 6.49
CA LYS A 99 42.90 3.42 6.30
C LYS A 99 41.59 3.61 5.53
N ARG A 100 40.57 2.81 5.83
CA ARG A 100 39.24 2.97 5.22
C ARG A 100 38.67 4.36 5.50
N ARG A 101 38.00 4.93 4.50
CA ARG A 101 37.16 6.12 4.66
C ARG A 101 35.72 5.66 4.90
N ALA A 102 34.97 6.36 5.74
CA ALA A 102 33.54 6.12 5.80
C ALA A 102 32.90 6.55 4.48
N ALA A 103 32.04 5.72 3.91
CA ALA A 103 31.28 6.08 2.72
C ALA A 103 30.19 7.12 3.06
N PRO A 104 29.86 8.02 2.11
CA PRO A 104 28.80 9.01 2.32
C PRO A 104 27.39 8.38 2.38
N ARG A 105 27.21 7.17 1.83
CA ARG A 105 25.97 6.40 1.88
C ARG A 105 26.27 4.91 1.87
N ASN A 106 25.34 4.11 2.40
CA ASN A 106 25.30 2.65 2.27
C ASN A 106 26.57 1.90 2.73
N ASP A 107 27.37 2.48 3.64
CA ASP A 107 28.65 1.92 4.11
C ASP A 107 28.56 0.50 4.69
N HIS A 108 27.38 0.07 5.14
CA HIS A 108 27.15 -1.25 5.73
C HIS A 108 26.56 -2.28 4.74
N TRP A 109 26.45 -1.94 3.45
CA TRP A 109 25.73 -2.74 2.44
C TRP A 109 26.64 -3.41 1.41
N HIS A 110 27.88 -3.75 1.77
CA HIS A 110 28.85 -4.43 0.90
C HIS A 110 28.38 -5.77 0.32
N HIS A 111 27.37 -6.43 0.90
CA HIS A 111 26.84 -7.69 0.36
C HIS A 111 25.91 -7.47 -0.83
N MET A 112 25.42 -6.24 -1.05
CA MET A 112 24.36 -5.98 -2.01
C MET A 112 24.86 -5.97 -3.45
N TYR A 113 24.16 -6.71 -4.30
CA TYR A 113 24.47 -6.85 -5.71
C TYR A 113 23.19 -6.93 -6.54
N ASN A 114 22.93 -5.90 -7.32
CA ASN A 114 21.72 -5.82 -8.14
C ASN A 114 22.10 -6.08 -9.60
N ALA A 115 21.40 -6.98 -10.27
CA ALA A 115 21.57 -7.25 -11.70
C ALA A 115 20.27 -7.81 -12.29
N GLU A 116 19.16 -7.11 -12.04
CA GLU A 116 17.81 -7.67 -12.19
C GLU A 116 16.86 -6.73 -12.94
N ILE A 117 15.74 -7.26 -13.43
CA ILE A 117 14.65 -6.45 -13.97
C ILE A 117 13.68 -6.09 -12.83
N LEU A 118 13.65 -4.81 -12.49
CA LEU A 118 12.88 -4.27 -11.37
C LEU A 118 11.75 -3.36 -11.87
N SER A 119 10.61 -3.36 -11.17
CA SER A 119 9.53 -2.40 -11.38
C SER A 119 9.84 -1.09 -10.65
N MET A 120 10.14 -0.04 -11.40
CA MET A 120 10.47 1.26 -10.80
C MET A 120 9.20 2.05 -10.41
N PRO A 121 9.27 2.91 -9.37
CA PRO A 121 8.18 3.84 -9.06
C PRO A 121 7.84 4.72 -10.26
N ASP A 122 8.87 5.31 -10.88
CA ASP A 122 8.80 6.13 -12.08
C ASP A 122 9.94 5.74 -13.03
N LYS A 123 9.69 5.68 -14.34
CA LYS A 123 10.71 5.26 -15.31
C LYS A 123 11.85 6.27 -15.48
N TRP A 124 11.56 7.56 -15.31
CA TRP A 124 12.40 8.68 -15.71
C TRP A 124 12.95 9.44 -14.52
N GLU A 125 12.09 9.83 -13.57
CA GLU A 125 12.42 10.69 -12.43
C GLU A 125 12.96 9.87 -11.25
N TYR A 126 12.44 8.64 -11.07
CA TYR A 126 12.90 7.70 -10.05
C TYR A 126 13.39 6.38 -10.67
N PRO A 127 14.49 6.39 -11.46
CA PRO A 127 15.04 5.19 -12.12
C PRO A 127 15.79 4.26 -11.14
N TRP A 128 15.27 4.12 -9.92
CA TRP A 128 15.77 3.33 -8.81
C TRP A 128 14.57 2.78 -8.03
N TYR A 129 14.75 1.66 -7.33
CA TYR A 129 13.66 1.00 -6.62
C TYR A 129 13.54 1.48 -5.17
N ALA A 130 12.31 1.54 -4.68
CA ALA A 130 12.01 1.54 -3.25
C ALA A 130 11.30 0.24 -2.89
N ALA A 131 11.71 -0.39 -1.79
CA ALA A 131 11.15 -1.68 -1.40
C ALA A 131 9.64 -1.56 -1.09
N TRP A 132 9.22 -0.53 -0.36
CA TRP A 132 7.80 -0.41 -0.03
C TRP A 132 6.92 -0.10 -1.25
N ASP A 133 7.38 0.71 -2.20
CA ASP A 133 6.74 0.92 -3.50
C ASP A 133 6.50 -0.39 -4.25
N LEU A 134 7.53 -1.26 -4.34
CA LEU A 134 7.43 -2.56 -4.99
C LEU A 134 6.29 -3.41 -4.43
N ALA A 135 6.08 -3.41 -3.12
CA ALA A 135 4.98 -4.15 -2.50
C ALA A 135 3.60 -3.66 -3.01
N PHE A 136 3.44 -2.36 -3.29
CA PHE A 136 2.22 -1.81 -3.92
C PHE A 136 2.15 -2.10 -5.42
N HIS A 137 3.28 -2.05 -6.14
CA HIS A 137 3.36 -2.36 -7.58
C HIS A 137 2.76 -3.72 -7.89
N VAL A 138 3.06 -4.71 -7.04
CA VAL A 138 2.61 -6.10 -7.19
C VAL A 138 1.08 -6.23 -7.24
N LEU A 139 0.33 -5.36 -6.55
CA LEU A 139 -1.14 -5.41 -6.57
C LEU A 139 -1.71 -5.20 -7.97
N ALA A 140 -1.08 -4.32 -8.75
CA ALA A 140 -1.43 -4.03 -10.15
C ALA A 140 -0.76 -5.03 -11.10
N LEU A 141 0.55 -5.31 -10.92
CA LEU A 141 1.29 -6.24 -11.79
C LEU A 141 0.65 -7.62 -11.83
N THR A 142 0.20 -8.15 -10.70
CA THR A 142 -0.45 -9.47 -10.61
C THR A 142 -1.76 -9.56 -11.39
N MET A 143 -2.32 -8.44 -11.88
CA MET A 143 -3.46 -8.46 -12.81
C MET A 143 -3.08 -8.94 -14.21
N VAL A 144 -1.82 -8.73 -14.62
CA VAL A 144 -1.35 -8.96 -15.99
C VAL A 144 -0.13 -9.88 -16.07
N ASP A 145 0.64 -10.00 -14.98
CA ASP A 145 1.90 -10.72 -14.92
C ASP A 145 2.19 -11.14 -13.46
N GLU A 146 1.55 -12.22 -13.02
CA GLU A 146 1.64 -12.75 -11.66
C GLU A 146 3.04 -13.23 -11.30
N ASP A 147 3.73 -13.91 -12.22
CA ASP A 147 5.07 -14.45 -11.99
C ASP A 147 6.09 -13.32 -11.81
N PHE A 148 6.03 -12.26 -12.62
CA PHE A 148 6.87 -11.09 -12.41
C PHE A 148 6.59 -10.42 -11.06
N GLY A 149 5.31 -10.28 -10.69
CA GLY A 149 4.90 -9.73 -9.39
C GLY A 149 5.47 -10.53 -8.21
N LYS A 150 5.37 -11.87 -8.23
CA LYS A 150 5.99 -12.75 -7.23
C LYS A 150 7.51 -12.55 -7.19
N GLY A 151 8.15 -12.50 -8.37
CA GLY A 151 9.59 -12.26 -8.50
C GLY A 151 10.03 -10.96 -7.84
N GLN A 152 9.27 -9.87 -7.95
CA GLN A 152 9.62 -8.59 -7.30
C GLN A 152 9.68 -8.70 -5.78
N LEU A 153 8.78 -9.48 -5.15
CA LEU A 153 8.81 -9.72 -3.71
C LEU A 153 10.00 -10.60 -3.32
N ASP A 154 10.31 -11.62 -4.12
CA ASP A 154 11.43 -12.52 -3.88
C ASP A 154 12.78 -11.79 -3.95
N LEU A 155 12.94 -10.86 -4.89
CA LEU A 155 14.15 -10.06 -5.02
C LEU A 155 14.51 -9.38 -3.69
N MET A 156 13.56 -8.70 -3.05
CA MET A 156 13.80 -7.99 -1.80
C MET A 156 14.13 -8.92 -0.62
N LEU A 157 13.71 -10.20 -0.67
CA LEU A 157 13.97 -11.22 0.34
C LEU A 157 15.23 -12.07 0.04
N GLY A 158 15.78 -11.93 -1.16
CA GLY A 158 16.97 -12.63 -1.63
C GLY A 158 18.25 -12.13 -0.97
N GLU A 159 19.26 -13.00 -0.89
CA GLU A 159 20.58 -12.73 -0.29
C GLU A 159 21.33 -11.54 -0.90
N ASN A 160 21.03 -11.20 -2.14
CA ASN A 160 21.63 -10.08 -2.85
C ASN A 160 21.02 -8.71 -2.47
N PHE A 161 19.87 -8.70 -1.77
CA PHE A 161 19.15 -7.47 -1.38
C PHE A 161 18.92 -7.39 0.13
N LEU A 162 18.45 -8.48 0.76
CA LEU A 162 18.14 -8.53 2.19
C LEU A 162 19.44 -8.46 2.99
N HIS A 163 19.55 -7.45 3.86
CA HIS A 163 20.69 -7.33 4.75
C HIS A 163 20.82 -8.57 5.66
N PRO A 164 22.03 -9.07 5.95
CA PRO A 164 22.23 -10.22 6.85
C PRO A 164 21.62 -10.10 8.25
N SER A 165 21.29 -8.86 8.68
CA SER A 165 20.58 -8.58 9.94
C SER A 165 19.06 -8.76 9.87
N GLY A 166 18.51 -9.00 8.68
CA GLY A 166 17.07 -9.04 8.39
C GLY A 166 16.48 -7.73 7.85
N GLN A 167 17.25 -6.66 7.70
CA GLN A 167 16.74 -5.38 7.18
C GLN A 167 16.47 -5.45 5.67
N LEU A 168 15.29 -5.01 5.24
CA LEU A 168 15.00 -4.76 3.82
C LEU A 168 15.60 -3.43 3.38
N PRO A 169 16.19 -3.33 2.17
CA PRO A 169 16.76 -2.09 1.69
C PRO A 169 15.67 -1.07 1.41
N ALA A 170 15.78 0.15 1.93
CA ALA A 170 14.77 1.18 1.68
C ALA A 170 14.79 1.68 0.22
N TYR A 171 15.81 2.46 -0.14
CA TYR A 171 15.99 3.04 -1.49
C TYR A 171 17.46 3.34 -1.77
N GLU A 172 17.81 3.57 -3.05
CA GLU A 172 19.20 3.58 -3.52
C GLU A 172 20.16 4.44 -2.69
N TRP A 173 19.76 5.66 -2.30
CA TRP A 173 20.67 6.56 -1.58
C TRP A 173 20.79 6.29 -0.09
N ASN A 174 19.91 5.48 0.50
CA ASN A 174 19.99 5.09 1.89
C ASN A 174 19.27 3.75 2.12
N PHE A 175 19.94 2.63 1.82
CA PHE A 175 19.36 1.31 2.06
C PHE A 175 19.07 1.04 3.53
N GLY A 176 19.81 1.70 4.43
CA GLY A 176 19.64 1.60 5.88
C GLY A 176 18.43 2.35 6.45
N ASP A 177 17.70 3.12 5.62
CA ASP A 177 16.49 3.79 6.06
C ASP A 177 15.36 2.82 6.40
N VAL A 178 14.30 3.34 7.00
CA VAL A 178 13.14 2.54 7.39
C VAL A 178 11.95 2.87 6.51
N ASN A 179 11.38 1.86 5.87
CA ASN A 179 10.14 1.99 5.12
C ASN A 179 9.01 1.17 5.78
N PRO A 180 7.73 1.48 5.49
CA PRO A 180 6.61 0.67 5.95
C PRO A 180 6.80 -0.82 5.60
N PRO A 181 6.61 -1.76 6.55
CA PRO A 181 6.78 -3.20 6.36
C PRO A 181 5.58 -3.85 5.65
N VAL A 182 5.20 -3.31 4.49
CA VAL A 182 4.04 -3.77 3.69
C VAL A 182 4.33 -5.00 2.84
N HIS A 183 5.58 -5.50 2.82
CA HIS A 183 5.97 -6.68 2.06
C HIS A 183 5.15 -7.93 2.42
N ALA A 184 5.00 -8.22 3.71
CA ALA A 184 4.26 -9.40 4.16
C ALA A 184 2.79 -9.36 3.73
N TRP A 185 2.18 -8.18 3.70
CA TRP A 185 0.83 -7.98 3.17
C TRP A 185 0.76 -8.32 1.67
N SER A 186 1.70 -7.79 0.88
CA SER A 186 1.77 -8.08 -0.55
C SER A 186 2.03 -9.56 -0.84
N THR A 187 2.86 -10.23 -0.03
CA THR A 187 3.11 -11.68 -0.09
C THR A 187 1.83 -12.49 0.11
N ILE A 188 1.12 -12.30 1.23
CA ILE A 188 -0.10 -13.08 1.50
C ILE A 188 -1.24 -12.75 0.53
N PHE A 189 -1.31 -11.50 0.06
CA PHE A 189 -2.25 -11.11 -1.00
C PHE A 189 -1.97 -11.88 -2.29
N THR A 190 -0.71 -11.93 -2.72
CA THR A 190 -0.30 -12.59 -3.96
C THR A 190 -0.51 -14.10 -3.89
N TYR A 191 -0.14 -14.74 -2.78
CA TYR A 191 -0.42 -16.17 -2.57
C TYR A 191 -1.92 -16.49 -2.70
N ARG A 192 -2.78 -15.68 -2.07
CA ARG A 192 -4.23 -15.92 -2.11
C ARG A 192 -4.80 -15.70 -3.51
N LEU A 193 -4.30 -14.69 -4.22
CA LEU A 193 -4.70 -14.44 -5.61
C LEU A 193 -4.38 -15.66 -6.49
N GLU A 194 -3.17 -16.20 -6.36
CA GLU A 194 -2.77 -17.44 -7.05
C GLU A 194 -3.69 -18.61 -6.65
N GLN A 195 -3.95 -18.77 -5.35
CA GLN A 195 -4.86 -19.80 -4.81
C GLN A 195 -6.27 -19.70 -5.39
N ALA A 196 -6.83 -18.49 -5.49
CA ALA A 196 -8.16 -18.28 -6.07
C ALA A 196 -8.22 -18.60 -7.57
N ARG A 197 -7.15 -18.30 -8.31
CA ARG A 197 -7.08 -18.54 -9.76
C ARG A 197 -6.79 -19.98 -10.13
N ARG A 198 -5.87 -20.62 -9.42
CA ARG A 198 -5.37 -21.98 -9.72
C ARG A 198 -6.03 -23.07 -8.87
N GLY A 199 -6.84 -22.69 -7.87
CA GLY A 199 -7.42 -23.58 -6.87
C GLY A 199 -6.46 -23.99 -5.74
N GLN A 200 -5.16 -23.72 -5.90
CA GLN A 200 -4.11 -23.98 -4.91
C GLN A 200 -3.05 -22.88 -4.97
N GLY A 201 -2.50 -22.48 -3.82
CA GLY A 201 -1.40 -21.53 -3.73
C GLY A 201 -0.05 -22.23 -3.64
N ASP A 202 1.02 -21.51 -3.99
CA ASP A 202 2.40 -22.00 -3.88
C ASP A 202 2.88 -21.97 -2.42
N LEU A 203 2.67 -23.07 -1.70
CA LEU A 203 3.02 -23.21 -0.28
C LEU A 203 4.53 -23.17 -0.02
N ASP A 204 5.35 -23.63 -0.97
CA ASP A 204 6.81 -23.62 -0.83
C ASP A 204 7.34 -22.19 -0.96
N TRP A 205 6.80 -21.42 -1.90
CA TRP A 205 7.09 -20.00 -2.02
C TRP A 205 6.67 -19.23 -0.77
N LEU A 206 5.45 -19.45 -0.29
CA LEU A 206 4.93 -18.80 0.91
C LEU A 206 5.80 -19.09 2.14
N GLU A 207 6.24 -20.34 2.30
CA GLU A 207 7.13 -20.75 3.39
C GLU A 207 8.52 -20.11 3.30
N ARG A 208 9.13 -20.06 2.12
CA ARG A 208 10.43 -19.37 1.93
C ARG A 208 10.31 -17.89 2.26
N ALA A 209 9.26 -17.23 1.77
CA ALA A 209 9.00 -15.84 2.07
C ALA A 209 8.77 -15.61 3.57
N PHE A 210 7.99 -16.49 4.23
CA PHE A 210 7.74 -16.44 5.67
C PHE A 210 9.03 -16.42 6.49
N HIS A 211 9.99 -17.31 6.19
CA HIS A 211 11.26 -17.35 6.93
C HIS A 211 12.07 -16.07 6.78
N LYS A 212 12.14 -15.50 5.57
CA LYS A 212 12.85 -14.24 5.32
C LYS A 212 12.14 -13.05 5.96
N LEU A 213 10.82 -13.02 5.89
CA LEU A 213 10.00 -12.02 6.59
C LEU A 213 10.08 -12.15 8.11
N LEU A 214 10.29 -13.34 8.66
CA LEU A 214 10.52 -13.53 10.09
C LEU A 214 11.84 -12.91 10.55
N LEU A 215 12.90 -12.97 9.72
CA LEU A 215 14.14 -12.23 9.97
C LEU A 215 13.88 -10.72 9.99
N ASN A 216 13.12 -10.22 9.02
CA ASN A 216 12.76 -8.81 8.96
C ASN A 216 11.90 -8.37 10.15
N PHE A 217 10.90 -9.16 10.54
CA PHE A 217 10.08 -8.91 11.72
C PHE A 217 10.94 -8.83 12.98
N THR A 218 11.90 -9.76 13.12
CA THR A 218 12.81 -9.80 14.26
C THR A 218 13.76 -8.60 14.27
N TRP A 219 14.22 -8.15 13.10
CA TRP A 219 15.00 -6.91 12.98
C TRP A 219 14.20 -5.70 13.49
N TRP A 220 12.92 -5.58 13.10
CA TRP A 220 12.03 -4.52 13.57
C TRP A 220 11.88 -4.51 15.09
N VAL A 221 11.54 -5.67 15.69
CA VAL A 221 11.40 -5.81 17.14
C VAL A 221 12.67 -5.40 17.89
N ASN A 222 13.85 -5.72 17.36
CA ASN A 222 15.10 -5.44 18.07
C ASN A 222 15.68 -4.04 17.82
N ARG A 223 15.33 -3.39 16.69
CA ARG A 223 15.98 -2.13 16.27
C ARG A 223 15.05 -0.92 16.30
N LYS A 224 13.75 -1.14 16.41
CA LYS A 224 12.72 -0.11 16.28
C LYS A 224 11.76 -0.06 17.45
N ASP A 225 11.99 -0.87 18.49
CA ASP A 225 11.33 -0.77 19.80
C ASP A 225 12.40 -0.42 20.85
N ARG A 226 12.68 0.89 21.01
CA ARG A 226 13.80 1.39 21.81
C ARG A 226 13.75 0.95 23.27
N SER A 227 12.55 0.86 23.82
CA SER A 227 12.31 0.57 25.24
C SER A 227 11.88 -0.87 25.50
N GLY A 228 11.67 -1.69 24.45
CA GLY A 228 11.18 -3.07 24.58
C GLY A 228 9.71 -3.14 25.01
N ASN A 229 8.95 -2.07 24.81
CA ASN A 229 7.58 -1.90 25.30
C ASN A 229 6.53 -2.14 24.21
N ASN A 230 6.94 -2.66 23.05
CA ASN A 230 6.10 -2.86 21.85
C ASN A 230 5.54 -1.53 21.30
N VAL A 231 6.30 -0.45 21.43
CA VAL A 231 6.00 0.86 20.83
C VAL A 231 7.11 1.15 19.83
N PHE A 232 6.73 1.30 18.56
CA PHE A 232 7.70 1.29 17.47
C PHE A 232 7.95 2.69 16.90
N GLU A 233 9.22 2.98 16.65
CA GLU A 233 9.71 4.21 16.03
C GLU A 233 10.68 3.87 14.89
N GLY A 234 10.59 4.58 13.77
CA GLY A 234 11.39 4.32 12.58
C GLY A 234 11.85 5.55 11.83
N GLY A 235 11.58 6.75 12.33
CA GLY A 235 11.96 7.98 11.65
C GLY A 235 11.07 8.24 10.44
N PHE A 236 11.65 8.12 9.24
CA PHE A 236 11.06 8.44 7.93
C PHE A 236 9.73 7.72 7.63
N LEU A 237 9.68 6.39 7.78
CA LEU A 237 8.48 5.55 7.56
C LEU A 237 7.68 5.85 6.28
N GLY A 238 8.31 6.40 5.23
CA GLY A 238 7.66 6.73 3.96
C GLY A 238 6.72 7.93 3.99
N LEU A 239 6.71 8.72 5.08
CA LEU A 239 5.82 9.87 5.28
C LEU A 239 6.63 11.13 5.62
N ASP A 240 7.45 11.56 4.66
CA ASP A 240 8.50 12.57 4.73
C ASP A 240 8.26 13.71 5.74
N ASN A 241 7.40 14.67 5.38
CA ASN A 241 7.19 15.91 6.13
C ASN A 241 5.88 15.88 6.95
N ILE A 242 5.28 14.71 7.20
CA ILE A 242 3.94 14.63 7.80
C ILE A 242 3.89 15.15 9.24
N GLY A 243 5.00 15.02 9.97
CA GLY A 243 5.15 15.42 11.36
C GLY A 243 5.59 16.86 11.55
N VAL A 244 5.59 17.30 12.81
CA VAL A 244 6.09 18.62 13.24
C VAL A 244 7.63 18.69 13.25
N PHE A 245 8.30 17.57 13.51
CA PHE A 245 9.75 17.44 13.51
C PHE A 245 10.22 16.54 12.35
N ASP A 246 11.47 16.74 11.93
CA ASP A 246 12.19 15.71 11.18
C ASP A 246 12.39 14.50 12.10
N ARG A 247 11.66 13.42 11.80
CA ARG A 247 11.64 12.20 12.60
C ARG A 247 12.94 11.41 12.52
N SER A 248 13.80 11.71 11.55
CA SER A 248 15.10 11.07 11.36
C SER A 248 16.26 11.84 12.02
N ALA A 249 16.00 13.03 12.56
CA ALA A 249 16.98 13.88 13.22
C ALA A 249 16.80 13.87 14.76
N PRO A 250 17.86 14.20 15.53
CA PRO A 250 17.72 14.47 16.95
C PRO A 250 16.70 15.59 17.20
N LEU A 251 15.79 15.39 18.16
CA LEU A 251 14.76 16.37 18.46
C LEU A 251 15.35 17.58 19.20
N PRO A 252 14.88 18.81 18.92
CA PRO A 252 15.36 20.02 19.60
C PRO A 252 15.05 20.01 21.11
N THR A 253 14.10 19.18 21.56
CA THR A 253 13.76 19.00 22.98
C THR A 253 14.70 18.03 23.72
N GLY A 254 15.60 17.34 23.00
CA GLY A 254 16.42 16.25 23.56
C GLY A 254 15.65 14.96 23.85
N GLY A 255 14.34 14.94 23.60
CA GLY A 255 13.44 13.80 23.80
C GLY A 255 13.42 12.79 22.63
N HIS A 256 12.39 11.96 22.59
CA HIS A 256 12.12 11.02 21.49
C HIS A 256 10.61 10.93 21.16
N LEU A 257 10.28 10.38 19.98
CA LEU A 257 8.90 10.25 19.49
C LEU A 257 8.44 8.81 19.52
N GLU A 258 7.37 8.54 20.25
CA GLU A 258 6.58 7.34 20.05
C GLU A 258 5.63 7.57 18.87
N GLN A 259 5.81 6.79 17.80
CA GLN A 259 5.16 6.99 16.52
C GLN A 259 3.92 6.09 16.38
N ALA A 260 2.75 6.70 16.17
CA ALA A 260 1.50 5.94 16.05
C ALA A 260 1.46 5.14 14.73
N ASP A 261 1.99 5.68 13.65
CA ASP A 261 2.13 4.96 12.38
C ASP A 261 3.12 3.80 12.48
N GLY A 262 4.30 4.00 13.07
CA GLY A 262 5.29 2.94 13.29
C GLY A 262 4.71 1.73 14.04
N THR A 263 3.92 2.00 15.07
CA THR A 263 3.25 0.96 15.86
C THR A 263 2.10 0.31 15.10
N ALA A 264 1.29 1.09 14.35
CA ALA A 264 0.24 0.54 13.48
C ALA A 264 0.82 -0.38 12.39
N TRP A 265 1.94 0.00 11.79
CA TRP A 265 2.63 -0.79 10.78
C TRP A 265 3.07 -2.14 11.33
N MET A 266 3.64 -2.17 12.54
CA MET A 266 4.05 -3.40 13.18
C MET A 266 2.87 -4.27 13.62
N ALA A 267 1.75 -3.66 14.04
CA ALA A 267 0.51 -4.39 14.29
C ALA A 267 0.01 -5.09 13.01
N LEU A 268 0.00 -4.37 11.87
CA LEU A 268 -0.38 -4.93 10.58
C LEU A 268 0.62 -6.00 10.11
N PHE A 269 1.94 -5.77 10.23
CA PHE A 269 2.96 -6.77 9.87
C PHE A 269 2.78 -8.04 10.70
N CYS A 270 2.55 -7.92 12.00
CA CYS A 270 2.26 -9.03 12.90
C CYS A 270 1.01 -9.82 12.44
N GLN A 271 -0.07 -9.12 12.08
CA GLN A 271 -1.28 -9.74 11.54
C GLN A 271 -1.02 -10.46 10.22
N ASN A 272 -0.25 -9.89 9.29
CA ASN A 272 0.06 -10.57 8.03
C ASN A 272 0.92 -11.83 8.27
N MET A 273 1.89 -11.78 9.18
CA MET A 273 2.66 -12.96 9.58
C MET A 273 1.80 -14.03 10.26
N LEU A 274 0.80 -13.62 11.05
CA LEU A 274 -0.21 -14.52 11.59
C LEU A 274 -1.02 -15.17 10.47
N GLU A 275 -1.46 -14.41 9.47
CA GLU A 275 -2.19 -14.96 8.32
C GLU A 275 -1.36 -16.00 7.55
N ILE A 276 -0.08 -15.71 7.31
CA ILE A 276 0.84 -16.64 6.65
C ILE A 276 1.05 -17.89 7.51
N SER A 277 1.27 -17.73 8.82
CA SER A 277 1.48 -18.85 9.75
C SER A 277 0.25 -19.75 9.84
N VAL A 278 -0.95 -19.16 9.86
CA VAL A 278 -2.23 -19.89 9.85
C VAL A 278 -2.36 -20.70 8.57
N GLU A 279 -2.11 -20.10 7.40
CA GLU A 279 -2.16 -20.78 6.12
C GLU A 279 -1.17 -21.95 6.08
N LEU A 280 0.09 -21.72 6.46
CA LEU A 280 1.10 -22.77 6.52
C LEU A 280 0.71 -23.87 7.51
N ALA A 281 0.17 -23.53 8.68
CA ALA A 281 -0.26 -24.50 9.70
C ALA A 281 -1.42 -25.41 9.24
N MET A 282 -2.22 -24.98 8.25
CA MET A 282 -3.23 -25.83 7.64
C MET A 282 -2.61 -27.03 6.89
N HIS A 283 -1.35 -26.93 6.47
CA HIS A 283 -0.64 -27.98 5.74
C HIS A 283 0.57 -28.55 6.49
N ARG A 284 1.22 -27.74 7.32
CA ARG A 284 2.47 -28.04 8.03
C ARG A 284 2.32 -27.74 9.52
N PRO A 285 2.09 -28.76 10.39
CA PRO A 285 1.81 -28.54 11.81
C PRO A 285 2.87 -27.75 12.59
N ALA A 286 4.13 -27.71 12.14
CA ALA A 286 5.20 -26.94 12.77
C ALA A 286 4.91 -25.43 12.88
N TYR A 287 4.01 -24.89 12.05
CA TYR A 287 3.64 -23.46 12.08
C TYR A 287 2.54 -23.12 13.09
N VAL A 288 1.96 -24.10 13.78
CA VAL A 288 0.94 -23.84 14.82
C VAL A 288 1.53 -22.95 15.92
N ASP A 289 2.74 -23.26 16.39
CA ASP A 289 3.41 -22.47 17.43
C ASP A 289 3.76 -21.05 16.95
N MET A 290 4.07 -20.89 15.65
CA MET A 290 4.26 -19.55 15.06
C MET A 290 2.97 -18.74 15.03
N ALA A 291 1.83 -19.36 14.74
CA ALA A 291 0.54 -18.68 14.83
C ALA A 291 0.26 -18.21 16.27
N VAL A 292 0.55 -19.03 17.29
CA VAL A 292 0.43 -18.61 18.71
C VAL A 292 1.31 -17.40 18.98
N LYS A 293 2.59 -17.45 18.59
CA LYS A 293 3.53 -16.34 18.76
C LYS A 293 2.97 -15.03 18.20
N PHE A 294 2.42 -15.05 16.98
CA PHE A 294 1.96 -13.81 16.35
C PHE A 294 0.63 -13.31 16.93
N VAL A 295 -0.24 -14.19 17.40
CA VAL A 295 -1.43 -13.78 18.17
C VAL A 295 -1.02 -13.05 19.44
N GLU A 296 -0.16 -13.66 20.27
CA GLU A 296 0.27 -13.04 21.53
C GLU A 296 0.97 -11.71 21.27
N HIS A 297 1.89 -11.68 20.32
CA HIS A 297 2.66 -10.49 19.98
C HIS A 297 1.75 -9.37 19.44
N PHE A 298 0.73 -9.68 18.63
CA PHE A 298 -0.25 -8.68 18.19
C PHE A 298 -0.98 -8.04 19.38
N LEU A 299 -1.39 -8.83 20.38
CA LEU A 299 -2.12 -8.30 21.55
C LEU A 299 -1.25 -7.32 22.35
N TRP A 300 0.05 -7.61 22.52
CA TRP A 300 0.99 -6.69 23.16
C TRP A 300 1.11 -5.37 22.40
N ILE A 301 1.33 -5.41 21.07
CA ILE A 301 1.43 -4.21 20.22
C ILE A 301 0.12 -3.41 20.24
N ALA A 302 -1.02 -4.07 20.09
CA ALA A 302 -2.31 -3.40 20.01
C ALA A 302 -2.66 -2.73 21.36
N SER A 303 -2.34 -3.39 22.47
CA SER A 303 -2.55 -2.84 23.81
C SER A 303 -1.62 -1.65 24.10
N SER A 304 -0.32 -1.75 23.79
CA SER A 304 0.66 -0.67 24.02
C SER A 304 0.30 0.59 23.23
N MET A 305 -0.24 0.42 22.02
CA MET A 305 -0.67 1.52 21.17
C MET A 305 -1.74 2.40 21.81
N VAL A 306 -2.69 1.79 22.52
CA VAL A 306 -3.76 2.55 23.19
C VAL A 306 -3.32 3.02 24.57
N HIS A 307 -2.52 2.20 25.26
CA HIS A 307 -2.07 2.44 26.61
C HIS A 307 -0.58 2.07 26.73
N ALA A 308 0.29 3.05 26.50
CA ALA A 308 1.75 2.88 26.44
C ALA A 308 2.42 2.66 27.82
N GLY A 309 1.67 2.19 28.83
CA GLY A 309 2.20 1.95 30.18
C GLY A 309 2.53 3.21 31.00
N GLU A 310 2.20 4.40 30.51
CA GLU A 310 2.40 5.71 31.17
C GLU A 310 1.11 6.57 31.09
N ASP A 311 1.07 7.69 31.82
CA ASP A 311 -0.12 8.57 31.93
C ASP A 311 -0.63 9.11 30.57
N VAL A 312 0.22 9.16 29.53
CA VAL A 312 -0.12 9.64 28.19
C VAL A 312 0.19 8.58 27.12
N GLY A 313 -0.84 7.90 26.60
CA GLY A 313 -0.76 7.01 25.42
C GLY A 313 -1.12 7.70 24.10
N MET A 314 -1.08 7.00 22.95
CA MET A 314 -1.33 7.61 21.63
C MET A 314 -2.80 7.95 21.35
N TRP A 315 -3.75 7.25 21.98
CA TRP A 315 -5.17 7.53 21.86
C TRP A 315 -5.57 8.73 22.71
N ASP A 316 -6.23 9.71 22.10
CA ASP A 316 -6.80 10.87 22.80
C ASP A 316 -8.32 10.68 22.96
N GLU A 317 -8.79 10.59 24.21
CA GLU A 317 -10.20 10.34 24.49
C GLU A 317 -11.11 11.55 24.22
N GLU A 318 -10.58 12.77 24.17
CA GLU A 318 -11.35 13.97 23.85
C GLU A 318 -11.60 14.02 22.35
N ASP A 319 -10.53 13.96 21.55
CA ASP A 319 -10.62 14.03 20.09
C ASP A 319 -11.14 12.73 19.47
N GLY A 320 -10.97 11.58 20.13
CA GLY A 320 -11.31 10.28 19.58
C GLY A 320 -10.40 9.88 18.42
N PHE A 321 -9.12 10.21 18.55
CA PHE A 321 -8.14 10.10 17.48
C PHE A 321 -6.76 9.71 18.03
N PHE A 322 -5.90 9.17 17.17
CA PHE A 322 -4.53 8.82 17.53
C PHE A 322 -3.55 9.92 17.15
N TYR A 323 -2.54 10.12 18.00
CA TYR A 323 -1.45 11.08 17.79
C TYR A 323 -0.11 10.47 18.21
N ASP A 324 0.97 10.97 17.61
CA ASP A 324 2.32 10.70 18.13
C ASP A 324 2.49 11.28 19.53
N VAL A 325 3.34 10.64 20.34
CA VAL A 325 3.66 11.11 21.70
C VAL A 325 5.12 11.54 21.75
N LEU A 326 5.36 12.77 22.18
CA LEU A 326 6.69 13.28 22.50
C LEU A 326 7.01 12.96 23.95
N ARG A 327 8.06 12.17 24.18
CA ARG A 327 8.64 11.86 25.49
C ARG A 327 9.81 12.79 25.77
N LEU A 328 9.76 13.53 26.87
CA LEU A 328 10.77 14.52 27.25
C LEU A 328 11.80 13.91 28.22
N PRO A 329 13.04 14.45 28.25
CA PRO A 329 14.09 13.95 29.15
C PRO A 329 13.78 14.07 30.65
N ASP A 330 12.85 14.95 31.03
CA ASP A 330 12.39 15.15 32.41
C ASP A 330 11.32 14.12 32.86
N GLY A 331 10.97 13.17 31.99
CA GLY A 331 9.92 12.18 32.23
C GLY A 331 8.52 12.67 31.84
N GLY A 332 8.37 13.91 31.36
CA GLY A 332 7.12 14.42 30.84
C GLY A 332 6.75 13.81 29.48
N ALA A 333 5.46 13.80 29.17
CA ALA A 333 4.96 13.32 27.89
C ALA A 333 3.81 14.18 27.38
N GLN A 334 3.72 14.35 26.06
CA GLN A 334 2.63 15.08 25.43
C GLN A 334 2.28 14.55 24.04
N ARG A 335 0.99 14.55 23.70
CA ARG A 335 0.52 14.22 22.35
C ARG A 335 0.78 15.37 21.39
N LEU A 336 1.33 15.07 20.22
CA LEU A 336 1.46 16.03 19.12
C LEU A 336 0.16 16.02 18.31
N LYS A 337 -0.78 16.91 18.65
CA LYS A 337 -2.15 16.96 18.11
C LYS A 337 -2.26 17.44 16.66
N VAL A 338 -1.53 16.78 15.75
CA VAL A 338 -1.63 16.94 14.30
C VAL A 338 -2.58 15.86 13.76
N ARG A 339 -3.78 16.27 13.32
CA ARG A 339 -4.75 15.37 12.67
C ARG A 339 -4.26 15.00 11.28
N SER A 340 -3.46 13.94 11.23
CA SER A 340 -2.82 13.45 10.01
C SER A 340 -3.14 11.98 9.75
N MET A 341 -2.72 11.49 8.59
CA MET A 341 -2.82 10.10 8.17
C MET A 341 -2.19 9.14 9.19
N VAL A 342 -1.19 9.60 9.96
CA VAL A 342 -0.59 8.84 11.07
C VAL A 342 -1.65 8.38 12.07
N GLY A 343 -2.61 9.23 12.41
CA GLY A 343 -3.71 8.88 13.31
C GLY A 343 -4.79 8.00 12.69
N LEU A 344 -4.80 7.85 11.35
CA LEU A 344 -5.69 6.94 10.62
C LEU A 344 -5.09 5.55 10.43
N LEU A 345 -3.76 5.41 10.34
CA LEU A 345 -3.10 4.12 10.14
C LEU A 345 -3.43 3.01 11.17
N PRO A 346 -3.76 3.27 12.45
CA PRO A 346 -4.21 2.23 13.38
C PRO A 346 -5.49 1.52 12.91
N LEU A 347 -6.35 2.21 12.14
CA LEU A 347 -7.51 1.61 11.48
C LEU A 347 -7.10 0.53 10.48
N CYS A 348 -5.94 0.66 9.84
CA CYS A 348 -5.44 -0.27 8.82
C CYS A 348 -4.96 -1.61 9.40
N ALA A 349 -4.60 -1.65 10.69
CA ALA A 349 -4.23 -2.86 11.42
C ALA A 349 -5.49 -3.68 11.80
N ALA A 350 -6.23 -4.10 10.78
CA ALA A 350 -7.43 -4.91 10.89
C ALA A 350 -7.33 -6.15 10.00
N THR A 351 -7.56 -7.32 10.57
CA THR A 351 -7.52 -8.60 9.85
C THR A 351 -8.55 -9.58 10.40
N VAL A 352 -9.37 -10.15 9.53
CA VAL A 352 -10.44 -11.10 9.88
C VAL A 352 -10.03 -12.56 9.70
N PHE A 353 -10.30 -13.41 10.69
CA PHE A 353 -9.99 -14.83 10.68
C PHE A 353 -11.26 -15.68 10.70
N GLN A 354 -11.33 -16.72 9.86
CA GLN A 354 -12.49 -17.63 9.79
C GLN A 354 -12.56 -18.63 10.95
N GLY A 355 -11.48 -18.77 11.74
CA GLY A 355 -11.42 -19.73 12.85
C GLY A 355 -11.09 -21.18 12.44
N GLN A 356 -10.75 -21.44 11.18
CA GLN A 356 -10.40 -22.78 10.66
C GLN A 356 -9.26 -23.43 11.45
N LEU A 357 -8.23 -22.68 11.82
CA LEU A 357 -7.12 -23.18 12.63
C LEU A 357 -7.59 -23.67 14.01
N LEU A 358 -8.45 -22.90 14.68
CA LEU A 358 -9.00 -23.28 15.99
C LEU A 358 -9.94 -24.48 15.92
N ALA A 359 -10.60 -24.69 14.77
CA ALA A 359 -11.41 -25.88 14.52
C ALA A 359 -10.52 -27.12 14.28
N LYS A 360 -9.40 -26.97 13.58
CA LYS A 360 -8.43 -28.04 13.31
C LYS A 360 -7.61 -28.43 14.55
N TYR A 361 -7.28 -27.47 15.42
CA TYR A 361 -6.49 -27.65 16.64
C TYR A 361 -7.26 -27.17 17.88
N PRO A 362 -8.18 -27.98 18.44
CA PRO A 362 -9.01 -27.58 19.59
C PRO A 362 -8.23 -27.20 20.85
N GLU A 363 -7.07 -27.80 21.06
CA GLU A 363 -6.15 -27.48 22.16
C GLU A 363 -5.65 -26.03 22.07
N LEU A 364 -5.47 -25.50 20.86
CA LEU A 364 -5.08 -24.10 20.66
C LEU A 364 -6.21 -23.16 21.11
N ARG A 365 -7.47 -23.53 20.87
CA ARG A 365 -8.63 -22.75 21.34
C ARG A 365 -8.65 -22.66 22.87
N GLN A 366 -8.34 -23.76 23.57
CA GLN A 366 -8.27 -23.76 25.03
C GLN A 366 -7.12 -22.88 25.54
N ARG A 367 -5.93 -23.01 24.94
CA ARG A 367 -4.76 -22.18 25.27
C ARG A 367 -5.03 -20.70 25.06
N PHE A 368 -5.63 -20.34 23.94
CA PHE A 368 -5.96 -18.94 23.65
C PHE A 368 -6.97 -18.38 24.64
N LYS A 369 -8.02 -19.14 24.98
CA LYS A 369 -9.00 -18.74 26.00
C LYS A 369 -8.33 -18.55 27.38
N GLN A 370 -7.41 -19.43 27.76
CA GLN A 370 -6.66 -19.32 29.01
C GLN A 370 -5.75 -18.09 29.01
N PHE A 371 -5.01 -17.85 27.92
CA PHE A 371 -4.13 -16.68 27.77
C PHE A 371 -4.90 -15.36 27.92
N LEU A 372 -6.03 -15.21 27.22
CA LEU A 372 -6.87 -14.01 27.32
C LEU A 372 -7.47 -13.85 28.72
N GLY A 373 -7.89 -14.96 29.33
CA GLY A 373 -8.46 -14.95 30.69
C GLY A 373 -7.44 -14.62 31.78
N SER A 374 -6.15 -14.98 31.58
CA SER A 374 -5.08 -14.64 32.52
C SER A 374 -4.48 -13.26 32.30
N ARG A 375 -4.80 -12.60 31.18
CA ARG A 375 -4.28 -11.28 30.79
C ARG A 375 -5.38 -10.34 30.27
N PRO A 376 -6.41 -10.04 31.06
CA PRO A 376 -7.50 -9.15 30.63
C PRO A 376 -7.03 -7.73 30.26
N GLU A 377 -5.87 -7.29 30.79
CA GLU A 377 -5.26 -6.00 30.49
C GLU A 377 -4.92 -5.83 29.00
N LEU A 378 -4.60 -6.92 28.29
CA LEU A 378 -4.22 -6.86 26.87
C LEU A 378 -5.38 -6.64 25.91
N THR A 379 -6.61 -6.91 26.36
CA THR A 379 -7.82 -6.75 25.56
C THR A 379 -8.71 -5.62 26.03
N ALA A 380 -8.43 -5.04 27.20
CA ALA A 380 -9.25 -4.02 27.85
C ALA A 380 -9.51 -2.78 26.96
N PHE A 381 -8.55 -2.42 26.10
CA PHE A 381 -8.58 -1.16 25.35
C PHE A 381 -8.69 -1.31 23.82
N ILE A 382 -8.70 -2.55 23.33
CA ILE A 382 -8.74 -2.90 21.91
C ILE A 382 -10.03 -3.64 21.55
N HIS A 383 -10.16 -4.08 20.30
CA HIS A 383 -11.23 -5.01 19.95
C HIS A 383 -11.04 -6.35 20.66
N ASP A 384 -12.09 -6.88 21.28
CA ASP A 384 -12.06 -8.21 21.89
C ASP A 384 -11.94 -9.30 20.79
N PRO A 385 -10.77 -9.96 20.64
CA PRO A 385 -10.54 -10.92 19.58
C PRO A 385 -11.35 -12.21 19.75
N SER A 386 -11.98 -12.42 20.92
CA SER A 386 -12.83 -13.58 21.20
C SER A 386 -14.28 -13.38 20.74
N LYS A 387 -14.68 -12.14 20.42
CA LYS A 387 -16.04 -11.82 20.03
C LYS A 387 -16.30 -12.21 18.57
N PRO A 388 -17.24 -13.14 18.29
CA PRO A 388 -17.57 -13.51 16.92
C PRO A 388 -18.37 -12.39 16.23
N GLY A 389 -18.05 -12.15 14.96
CA GLY A 389 -18.78 -11.29 14.04
C GLY A 389 -19.63 -12.11 13.06
N HIS A 390 -19.90 -11.51 11.90
CA HIS A 390 -20.63 -12.11 10.79
C HIS A 390 -20.00 -13.44 10.37
N GLY A 391 -20.82 -14.47 10.23
CA GLY A 391 -20.37 -15.82 9.85
C GLY A 391 -19.44 -16.49 10.88
N GLY A 392 -19.45 -16.06 12.15
CA GLY A 392 -18.59 -16.62 13.20
C GLY A 392 -17.11 -16.22 13.08
N ARG A 393 -16.81 -15.21 12.26
CA ARG A 393 -15.45 -14.71 12.04
C ARG A 393 -14.96 -13.92 13.25
N HIS A 394 -13.64 -13.93 13.47
CA HIS A 394 -12.99 -13.19 14.55
C HIS A 394 -12.13 -12.08 13.96
N LEU A 395 -11.98 -10.96 14.66
CA LEU A 395 -11.25 -9.79 14.18
C LEU A 395 -10.05 -9.53 15.09
N ALA A 396 -8.87 -9.40 14.49
CA ALA A 396 -7.73 -8.76 15.12
C ALA A 396 -7.74 -7.30 14.71
N ALA A 397 -8.00 -6.38 15.65
CA ALA A 397 -8.01 -4.95 15.40
C ALA A 397 -7.62 -4.15 16.66
N VAL A 398 -6.90 -3.03 16.45
CA VAL A 398 -6.59 -2.07 17.53
C VAL A 398 -7.87 -1.35 17.98
N LEU A 399 -8.74 -1.00 17.04
CA LEU A 399 -9.95 -0.23 17.32
C LEU A 399 -11.13 -1.13 17.71
N SER A 400 -11.72 -0.88 18.87
CA SER A 400 -13.07 -1.36 19.20
C SER A 400 -14.13 -0.69 18.32
N GLU A 401 -15.36 -1.22 18.28
CA GLU A 401 -16.45 -0.64 17.47
C GLU A 401 -16.68 0.85 17.78
N THR A 402 -16.69 1.22 19.07
CA THR A 402 -16.86 2.60 19.52
C THR A 402 -15.76 3.51 19.00
N LYS A 403 -14.49 3.11 19.15
CA LYS A 403 -13.34 3.91 18.69
C LYS A 403 -13.29 3.99 17.16
N LEU A 404 -13.63 2.90 16.48
CA LEU A 404 -13.73 2.85 15.03
C LEU A 404 -14.74 3.89 14.52
N ARG A 405 -15.93 3.97 15.13
CA ARG A 405 -16.95 4.98 14.75
C ARG A 405 -16.44 6.40 14.91
N ARG A 406 -15.68 6.70 15.97
CA ARG A 406 -15.09 8.03 16.21
C ARG A 406 -14.07 8.40 15.15
N VAL A 407 -13.14 7.49 14.85
CA VAL A 407 -12.13 7.69 13.79
C VAL A 407 -12.79 7.86 12.43
N LEU A 408 -13.79 7.02 12.10
CA LEU A 408 -14.52 7.12 10.83
C LEU A 408 -15.29 8.43 10.69
N ALA A 409 -15.88 8.96 11.76
CA ALA A 409 -16.60 10.23 11.72
C ALA A 409 -15.66 11.39 11.31
N THR A 410 -14.44 11.44 11.83
CA THR A 410 -13.44 12.44 11.42
C THR A 410 -12.88 12.15 10.02
N MET A 411 -12.59 10.88 9.70
CA MET A 411 -12.05 10.48 8.40
C MET A 411 -13.00 10.79 7.23
N LEU A 412 -14.30 10.67 7.47
CA LEU A 412 -15.35 10.83 6.45
C LEU A 412 -15.96 12.25 6.41
N ASP A 413 -15.42 13.20 7.19
CA ASP A 413 -15.83 14.61 7.13
C ASP A 413 -15.09 15.35 6.02
N GLU A 414 -15.85 16.04 5.15
CA GLU A 414 -15.30 16.82 4.05
C GLU A 414 -14.55 18.08 4.48
N LYS A 415 -14.78 18.56 5.71
CA LYS A 415 -14.00 19.61 6.37
C LYS A 415 -12.70 19.11 6.98
N GLU A 416 -12.52 17.80 7.07
CA GLU A 416 -11.33 17.15 7.61
C GLU A 416 -10.59 16.39 6.49
N PHE A 417 -10.67 15.06 6.46
CA PHE A 417 -9.89 14.21 5.57
C PHE A 417 -10.55 13.94 4.22
N LEU A 418 -11.89 13.91 4.14
CA LEU A 418 -12.59 13.46 2.95
C LEU A 418 -12.58 14.53 1.84
N SER A 419 -11.83 14.29 0.78
CA SER A 419 -11.82 15.11 -0.43
C SER A 419 -12.79 14.53 -1.47
N PRO A 420 -13.28 15.31 -2.44
CA PRO A 420 -13.93 14.77 -3.65
C PRO A 420 -13.08 13.73 -4.40
N TYR A 421 -11.77 13.67 -4.12
CA TYR A 421 -10.79 12.87 -4.84
C TYR A 421 -10.13 11.76 -4.00
N GLY A 422 -10.48 11.59 -2.72
CA GLY A 422 -9.87 10.59 -1.83
C GLY A 422 -9.66 11.12 -0.41
N LEU A 423 -8.82 10.46 0.39
CA LEU A 423 -8.45 10.94 1.72
C LEU A 423 -7.16 11.77 1.64
N ARG A 424 -7.21 12.98 2.20
CA ARG A 424 -6.07 13.87 2.39
C ARG A 424 -5.09 13.28 3.40
N SER A 425 -3.80 13.58 3.27
CA SER A 425 -2.78 13.13 4.22
C SER A 425 -2.77 13.90 5.54
N ILE A 426 -3.29 15.14 5.55
CA ILE A 426 -3.57 15.93 6.75
C ILE A 426 -5.00 16.47 6.64
N SER A 427 -5.67 16.57 7.78
CA SER A 427 -6.99 17.19 7.87
C SER A 427 -6.98 18.63 7.38
N ARG A 428 -7.98 18.99 6.58
CA ARG A 428 -8.23 20.36 6.13
C ARG A 428 -8.56 21.32 7.29
N TYR A 429 -8.89 20.81 8.48
CA TYR A 429 -9.01 21.60 9.72
C TYR A 429 -7.77 22.49 9.98
N HIS A 430 -6.58 21.97 9.66
CA HIS A 430 -5.31 22.68 9.83
C HIS A 430 -5.07 23.81 8.82
N ALA A 431 -6.00 24.06 7.89
CA ALA A 431 -5.96 25.26 7.05
C ALA A 431 -6.28 26.53 7.86
N GLU A 432 -7.22 26.42 8.80
CA GLU A 432 -7.63 27.51 9.69
C GLU A 432 -6.95 27.40 11.07
N HIS A 433 -6.57 26.19 11.47
CA HIS A 433 -6.02 25.88 12.79
C HIS A 433 -4.67 25.14 12.67
N PRO A 434 -3.61 25.78 12.16
CA PRO A 434 -2.31 25.13 12.04
C PRO A 434 -1.81 24.67 13.41
N TYR A 435 -1.22 23.48 13.46
CA TYR A 435 -0.61 22.99 14.69
C TYR A 435 0.72 23.71 14.92
N VAL A 436 0.92 24.26 16.11
CA VAL A 436 2.12 25.02 16.48
C VAL A 436 2.73 24.45 17.75
N PHE A 437 4.01 24.13 17.68
CA PHE A 437 4.81 23.65 18.80
C PHE A 437 6.02 24.57 19.01
N ARG A 438 6.28 24.99 20.25
CA ARG A 438 7.36 25.92 20.58
C ARG A 438 8.43 25.25 21.44
N VAL A 439 9.69 25.40 21.03
CA VAL A 439 10.87 24.96 21.77
C VAL A 439 11.82 26.14 21.93
N GLY A 440 11.91 26.68 23.15
CA GLY A 440 12.58 27.97 23.37
C GLY A 440 11.96 29.07 22.50
N ASP A 441 12.80 29.77 21.73
CA ASP A 441 12.38 30.83 20.80
C ASP A 441 12.00 30.31 19.40
N GLN A 442 12.09 29.00 19.15
CA GLN A 442 11.77 28.40 17.86
C GLN A 442 10.32 27.93 17.78
N GLU A 443 9.65 28.28 16.67
CA GLU A 443 8.31 27.81 16.34
C GLU A 443 8.36 26.74 15.26
N HIS A 444 7.81 25.56 15.55
CA HIS A 444 7.56 24.49 14.59
C HIS A 444 6.09 24.46 14.22
N ARG A 445 5.77 24.54 12.92
CA ARG A 445 4.41 24.66 12.43
C ARG A 445 4.07 23.56 11.43
N VAL A 446 2.86 23.03 11.54
CA VAL A 446 2.23 22.14 10.55
C VAL A 446 0.92 22.77 10.08
N SER A 447 0.90 23.17 8.81
CA SER A 447 -0.26 23.74 8.13
C SER A 447 -0.84 22.75 7.12
N TYR A 448 -2.10 22.93 6.74
CA TYR A 448 -2.65 22.22 5.57
C TYR A 448 -2.13 22.83 4.27
N LEU A 449 -1.38 22.02 3.50
CA LEU A 449 -0.78 22.37 2.22
C LEU A 449 -1.29 21.38 1.18
N PRO A 450 -2.34 21.70 0.39
CA PRO A 450 -2.96 20.72 -0.48
C PRO A 450 -2.11 20.36 -1.71
N ALA A 451 -1.02 21.09 -1.99
CA ALA A 451 -0.19 20.97 -3.17
C ALA A 451 1.28 20.69 -2.81
N GLU A 452 2.22 21.54 -3.22
CA GLU A 452 3.64 21.44 -2.90
C GLU A 452 3.95 21.74 -1.42
N SER A 453 5.09 21.23 -0.93
CA SER A 453 5.62 21.52 0.40
C SER A 453 6.14 22.95 0.47
N ASP A 454 6.00 23.59 1.64
CA ASP A 454 6.64 24.88 1.96
C ASP A 454 7.99 24.71 2.71
N THR A 455 8.45 23.46 2.87
CA THR A 455 9.72 23.12 3.53
C THR A 455 10.60 22.22 2.65
N GLY A 456 11.91 22.32 2.83
CA GLY A 456 12.91 21.45 2.18
C GLY A 456 13.19 20.14 2.91
N MET A 457 12.38 19.75 3.90
CA MET A 457 12.53 18.48 4.63
C MET A 457 12.47 17.32 3.63
N PHE A 458 13.43 16.39 3.69
CA PHE A 458 13.58 15.28 2.74
C PHE A 458 13.66 15.69 1.25
N GLY A 459 14.21 16.87 0.96
CA GLY A 459 14.45 17.32 -0.42
C GLY A 459 13.32 18.15 -1.04
N GLY A 460 12.18 18.29 -0.36
CA GLY A 460 11.14 19.28 -0.68
C GLY A 460 10.23 18.99 -1.88
N ASN A 461 10.46 17.90 -2.62
CA ASN A 461 9.66 17.52 -3.79
C ASN A 461 8.33 16.82 -3.41
N SER A 462 8.33 16.04 -2.33
CA SER A 462 7.18 15.29 -1.84
C SER A 462 6.47 16.06 -0.71
N ASN A 463 5.15 15.95 -0.64
CA ASN A 463 4.36 16.60 0.40
C ASN A 463 3.27 15.69 0.98
N TRP A 464 3.36 15.46 2.28
CA TRP A 464 2.41 14.71 3.09
C TRP A 464 1.55 15.62 3.98
N ARG A 465 1.56 16.94 3.79
CA ARG A 465 0.78 17.90 4.60
C ARG A 465 -0.56 18.32 4.01
N GLY A 466 -1.16 17.50 3.16
CA GLY A 466 -2.48 17.78 2.58
C GLY A 466 -2.84 17.02 1.29
N PRO A 467 -1.88 16.63 0.44
CA PRO A 467 -2.19 15.87 -0.77
C PRO A 467 -2.80 14.49 -0.51
N ILE A 468 -3.31 13.88 -1.56
CA ILE A 468 -3.88 12.54 -1.60
C ILE A 468 -2.85 11.58 -2.17
N TRP A 469 -2.61 10.49 -1.46
CA TRP A 469 -1.64 9.45 -1.83
C TRP A 469 -2.33 8.10 -1.99
N MET A 470 -2.09 7.42 -3.12
CA MET A 470 -2.73 6.12 -3.41
C MET A 470 -2.40 5.01 -2.40
N PRO A 471 -1.14 4.83 -1.95
CA PRO A 471 -0.77 3.70 -1.07
C PRO A 471 -1.64 3.61 0.18
N VAL A 472 -1.75 4.70 0.93
CA VAL A 472 -2.46 4.69 2.22
C VAL A 472 -3.98 4.67 2.03
N ASN A 473 -4.50 5.34 1.00
CA ASN A 473 -5.91 5.21 0.62
C ASN A 473 -6.27 3.74 0.31
N GLY A 474 -5.41 3.03 -0.43
CA GLY A 474 -5.57 1.60 -0.73
C GLY A 474 -5.59 0.72 0.53
N LEU A 475 -4.75 1.02 1.51
CA LEU A 475 -4.73 0.30 2.80
C LEU A 475 -5.99 0.57 3.64
N ILE A 476 -6.50 1.80 3.64
CA ILE A 476 -7.76 2.14 4.32
C ILE A 476 -8.92 1.42 3.65
N ILE A 477 -8.98 1.38 2.32
CA ILE A 477 -9.98 0.62 1.56
C ILE A 477 -9.90 -0.88 1.92
N ARG A 478 -8.71 -1.47 1.95
CA ARG A 478 -8.51 -2.86 2.43
C ARG A 478 -9.10 -3.04 3.83
N ALA A 479 -8.80 -2.15 4.76
CA ALA A 479 -9.24 -2.26 6.15
C ALA A 479 -10.76 -2.14 6.29
N LEU A 480 -11.39 -1.21 5.57
CA LEU A 480 -12.85 -1.07 5.53
C LEU A 480 -13.51 -2.37 5.03
N LEU A 481 -12.95 -3.02 4.01
CA LEU A 481 -13.42 -4.32 3.53
C LEU A 481 -13.23 -5.43 4.59
N GLN A 482 -12.13 -5.43 5.34
CA GLN A 482 -11.94 -6.34 6.48
C GLN A 482 -13.03 -6.14 7.53
N TYR A 483 -13.24 -4.91 7.99
CA TYR A 483 -14.28 -4.60 8.96
C TYR A 483 -15.68 -4.93 8.44
N HIS A 484 -15.98 -4.73 7.15
CA HIS A 484 -17.24 -5.15 6.54
C HIS A 484 -17.45 -6.67 6.66
N THR A 485 -16.41 -7.46 6.38
CA THR A 485 -16.50 -8.93 6.47
C THR A 485 -16.73 -9.44 7.90
N TYR A 486 -16.43 -8.62 8.91
CA TYR A 486 -16.66 -8.90 10.34
C TYR A 486 -17.98 -8.32 10.85
N TYR A 487 -18.25 -7.03 10.68
CA TYR A 487 -19.44 -6.39 11.23
C TYR A 487 -20.71 -6.63 10.39
N GLY A 488 -20.54 -6.95 9.10
CA GLY A 488 -21.65 -7.11 8.18
C GLY A 488 -22.37 -5.80 7.85
N LYS A 489 -23.51 -5.94 7.17
CA LYS A 489 -24.34 -4.81 6.69
C LYS A 489 -24.93 -3.93 7.81
N ASN A 490 -24.91 -4.38 9.06
CA ASN A 490 -25.56 -3.69 10.17
C ASN A 490 -24.71 -2.56 10.75
N PHE A 491 -23.38 -2.64 10.61
CA PHE A 491 -22.54 -1.49 10.90
C PHE A 491 -22.69 -0.49 9.77
N THR A 492 -23.37 0.61 10.07
CA THR A 492 -23.47 1.76 9.18
C THR A 492 -22.85 2.98 9.84
N ILE A 493 -22.32 3.88 9.01
CA ILE A 493 -21.74 5.16 9.39
C ILE A 493 -22.16 6.22 8.37
N GLU A 494 -22.27 7.46 8.81
CA GLU A 494 -22.58 8.57 7.92
C GLU A 494 -21.41 8.83 6.97
N CYS A 495 -21.68 8.91 5.66
CA CYS A 495 -20.66 9.14 4.64
C CYS A 495 -21.25 9.95 3.46
N PRO A 496 -20.82 11.22 3.28
CA PRO A 496 -19.94 11.99 4.16
C PRO A 496 -20.53 12.27 5.55
N THR A 497 -19.68 12.53 6.54
CA THR A 497 -20.11 12.99 7.88
C THR A 497 -20.94 14.28 7.76
N GLY A 498 -22.07 14.36 8.46
CA GLY A 498 -23.02 15.47 8.40
C GLY A 498 -23.95 15.50 7.17
N SER A 499 -23.93 14.48 6.30
CA SER A 499 -24.76 14.43 5.07
C SER A 499 -26.16 13.83 5.23
N GLY A 500 -26.45 13.19 6.36
CA GLY A 500 -27.63 12.35 6.62
C GLY A 500 -27.61 11.00 5.90
N ARG A 501 -26.58 10.69 5.10
CA ARG A 501 -26.48 9.46 4.31
C ARG A 501 -25.67 8.41 5.04
N TYR A 502 -26.31 7.29 5.38
CA TYR A 502 -25.65 6.16 6.04
C TYR A 502 -25.23 5.10 5.03
N MET A 503 -24.00 4.63 5.16
CA MET A 503 -23.39 3.59 4.34
C MET A 503 -22.82 2.48 5.23
N ASN A 504 -22.87 1.23 4.76
CA ASN A 504 -22.06 0.16 5.36
C ASN A 504 -20.59 0.28 4.94
N LEU A 505 -19.70 -0.47 5.59
CA LEU A 505 -18.25 -0.30 5.38
C LEU A 505 -17.76 -0.71 3.98
N TYR A 506 -18.46 -1.63 3.29
CA TYR A 506 -18.18 -1.89 1.87
C TYR A 506 -18.53 -0.67 1.01
N GLN A 507 -19.71 -0.07 1.23
CA GLN A 507 -20.15 1.12 0.48
C GLN A 507 -19.25 2.34 0.74
N VAL A 508 -18.73 2.50 1.95
CA VAL A 508 -17.71 3.53 2.25
C VAL A 508 -16.44 3.26 1.44
N ALA A 509 -15.96 2.01 1.40
CA ALA A 509 -14.79 1.64 0.61
C ALA A 509 -15.01 1.87 -0.90
N GLU A 510 -16.21 1.56 -1.41
CA GLU A 510 -16.63 1.82 -2.79
C GLU A 510 -16.65 3.32 -3.10
N GLU A 511 -17.21 4.15 -2.20
CA GLU A 511 -17.25 5.60 -2.35
C GLU A 511 -15.85 6.22 -2.38
N LEU A 512 -14.93 5.74 -1.54
CA LEU A 512 -13.53 6.17 -1.59
C LEU A 512 -12.85 5.80 -2.91
N THR A 513 -13.03 4.55 -3.38
CA THR A 513 -12.52 4.14 -4.69
C THR A 513 -13.11 4.97 -5.82
N ARG A 514 -14.41 5.27 -5.78
CA ARG A 514 -15.08 6.12 -6.78
C ARG A 514 -14.46 7.52 -6.82
N ARG A 515 -14.16 8.11 -5.65
CA ARG A 515 -13.48 9.41 -5.53
C ARG A 515 -12.06 9.36 -6.09
N LEU A 516 -11.28 8.34 -5.75
CA LEU A 516 -9.92 8.14 -6.28
C LEU A 516 -9.94 7.92 -7.80
N ALA A 517 -10.85 7.10 -8.33
CA ALA A 517 -10.99 6.88 -9.77
C ALA A 517 -11.39 8.17 -10.51
N SER A 518 -12.19 9.03 -9.87
CA SER A 518 -12.61 10.30 -10.47
C SER A 518 -11.45 11.25 -10.79
N ILE A 519 -10.30 11.10 -10.13
CA ILE A 519 -9.07 11.83 -10.45
C ILE A 519 -8.70 11.66 -11.94
N PHE A 520 -8.81 10.43 -12.44
CA PHE A 520 -8.40 10.06 -13.78
C PHE A 520 -9.53 10.18 -14.81
N LEU A 521 -10.78 10.03 -14.39
CA LEU A 521 -11.94 10.00 -15.29
C LEU A 521 -12.32 11.39 -15.80
N ARG A 522 -12.96 11.44 -16.96
CA ARG A 522 -13.59 12.67 -17.47
C ARG A 522 -14.83 13.03 -16.66
N ASP A 523 -14.92 14.30 -16.28
CA ASP A 523 -16.11 14.91 -15.71
C ASP A 523 -17.19 15.17 -16.79
N SER A 524 -18.33 15.72 -16.37
CA SER A 524 -19.43 16.09 -17.28
C SER A 524 -19.07 17.16 -18.31
N LYS A 525 -17.95 17.87 -18.12
CA LYS A 525 -17.38 18.85 -19.07
C LYS A 525 -16.28 18.23 -19.94
N GLY A 526 -16.04 16.92 -19.83
CA GLY A 526 -15.00 16.20 -20.57
C GLY A 526 -13.58 16.41 -20.06
N ARG A 527 -13.39 17.05 -18.90
CA ARG A 527 -12.09 17.37 -18.30
C ARG A 527 -11.70 16.36 -17.25
N ARG A 528 -10.40 16.17 -17.02
CA ARG A 528 -9.86 15.27 -15.99
C ARG A 528 -9.24 16.07 -14.84
N PRO A 529 -9.55 15.75 -13.58
CA PRO A 529 -8.89 16.38 -12.44
C PRO A 529 -7.36 16.27 -12.48
N ILE A 530 -6.79 15.12 -12.89
CA ILE A 530 -5.32 14.91 -12.98
C ILE A 530 -4.57 16.04 -13.69
N TYR A 531 -5.17 16.68 -14.69
CA TYR A 531 -4.49 17.72 -15.46
C TYR A 531 -4.69 19.13 -14.92
N GLY A 532 -5.52 19.30 -13.88
CA GLY A 532 -5.82 20.60 -13.29
C GLY A 532 -6.14 21.65 -14.36
N GLY A 533 -5.40 22.77 -14.32
CA GLY A 533 -5.52 23.87 -15.28
C GLY A 533 -4.74 23.70 -16.60
N THR A 534 -4.06 22.58 -16.82
CA THR A 534 -3.14 22.39 -17.95
C THR A 534 -3.89 22.12 -19.25
N ARG A 535 -4.25 23.19 -19.98
CA ARG A 535 -5.11 23.14 -21.18
C ARG A 535 -4.66 22.15 -22.25
N LYS A 536 -3.34 22.00 -22.46
CA LYS A 536 -2.80 21.07 -23.47
C LYS A 536 -3.26 19.63 -23.23
N PHE A 537 -3.17 19.14 -22.00
CA PHE A 537 -3.60 17.78 -21.67
C PHE A 537 -5.12 17.66 -21.47
N GLN A 538 -5.84 18.77 -21.27
CA GLN A 538 -7.30 18.76 -21.17
C GLN A 538 -7.99 18.75 -22.55
N GLU A 539 -7.54 19.61 -23.46
CA GLU A 539 -8.30 20.01 -24.66
C GLU A 539 -7.73 19.40 -25.96
N ASP A 540 -6.42 19.17 -26.04
CA ASP A 540 -5.77 18.75 -27.29
C ASP A 540 -6.14 17.29 -27.63
N PRO A 541 -6.71 17.02 -28.83
CA PRO A 541 -7.13 15.68 -29.22
C PRO A 541 -5.98 14.67 -29.35
N HIS A 542 -4.73 15.13 -29.42
CA HIS A 542 -3.54 14.28 -29.47
C HIS A 542 -2.96 13.95 -28.09
N TRP A 543 -3.41 14.61 -27.02
CA TRP A 543 -2.83 14.44 -25.67
C TRP A 543 -3.85 14.03 -24.61
N ARG A 544 -5.10 14.46 -24.74
CA ARG A 544 -6.14 14.30 -23.70
C ARG A 544 -6.53 12.87 -23.33
N ASP A 545 -6.11 11.91 -24.14
CA ASP A 545 -6.39 10.48 -23.97
C ASP A 545 -5.15 9.67 -23.55
N TYR A 546 -3.96 10.29 -23.48
CA TYR A 546 -2.73 9.66 -22.98
C TYR A 546 -2.50 10.09 -21.53
N LEU A 547 -2.87 9.22 -20.60
CA LEU A 547 -2.90 9.51 -19.18
C LEU A 547 -1.50 9.52 -18.57
N GLN A 548 -1.26 10.50 -17.70
CA GLN A 548 -0.13 10.52 -16.79
C GLN A 548 -0.57 10.02 -15.42
N PHE A 549 0.36 9.37 -14.72
CA PHE A 549 0.17 8.87 -13.37
C PHE A 549 1.20 9.55 -12.48
N PHE A 550 0.69 10.33 -11.52
CA PHE A 550 1.50 11.20 -10.69
C PHE A 550 1.84 10.55 -9.35
N GLU A 551 2.87 11.07 -8.69
CA GLU A 551 3.30 10.68 -7.34
C GLU A 551 2.16 10.84 -6.32
N TYR A 552 1.56 12.03 -6.31
CA TYR A 552 0.45 12.41 -5.44
C TYR A 552 -0.50 13.39 -6.12
N PHE A 553 -1.61 13.69 -5.46
CA PHE A 553 -2.69 14.51 -6.02
C PHE A 553 -3.08 15.63 -5.08
N HIS A 554 -3.39 16.79 -5.64
CA HIS A 554 -3.79 17.95 -4.88
C HIS A 554 -5.02 17.66 -4.01
N GLY A 555 -4.93 17.95 -2.72
CA GLY A 555 -5.91 17.56 -1.70
C GLY A 555 -7.34 18.03 -1.96
N ASP A 556 -7.53 19.19 -2.62
CA ASP A 556 -8.86 19.74 -2.89
C ASP A 556 -9.38 19.63 -4.33
N ASN A 557 -8.50 19.50 -5.34
CA ASN A 557 -8.91 19.59 -6.75
C ASN A 557 -8.47 18.37 -7.60
N GLY A 558 -7.68 17.45 -7.04
CA GLY A 558 -7.27 16.22 -7.72
C GLY A 558 -6.22 16.37 -8.82
N ALA A 559 -5.62 17.57 -8.98
CA ALA A 559 -4.51 17.77 -9.92
C ALA A 559 -3.31 16.88 -9.56
N GLY A 560 -2.69 16.25 -10.56
CA GLY A 560 -1.48 15.46 -10.39
C GLY A 560 -0.27 16.33 -10.09
N LEU A 561 0.55 15.91 -9.13
CA LEU A 561 1.71 16.63 -8.62
C LEU A 561 2.87 15.65 -8.34
N GLY A 562 4.08 16.19 -8.17
CA GLY A 562 5.30 15.39 -8.06
C GLY A 562 5.66 14.72 -9.39
N ALA A 563 6.35 13.58 -9.32
CA ALA A 563 6.79 12.87 -10.52
C ALA A 563 5.61 12.45 -11.42
N SER A 564 5.73 12.70 -12.71
CA SER A 564 4.60 12.65 -13.67
C SER A 564 4.41 11.31 -14.38
N HIS A 565 5.37 10.40 -14.26
CA HIS A 565 5.34 9.06 -14.86
C HIS A 565 5.40 7.98 -13.78
N GLN A 566 4.98 8.30 -12.56
CA GLN A 566 4.91 7.42 -11.42
C GLN A 566 3.70 6.48 -11.54
N THR A 567 3.65 5.74 -12.65
CA THR A 567 2.80 4.54 -12.77
C THR A 567 3.43 3.39 -12.00
N GLY A 568 3.86 3.67 -10.78
CA GLY A 568 4.29 2.76 -9.74
C GLY A 568 3.12 2.50 -8.80
N TRP A 569 3.16 2.99 -7.56
CA TRP A 569 2.03 2.79 -6.65
C TRP A 569 0.71 3.37 -7.17
N THR A 570 0.73 4.38 -8.05
CA THR A 570 -0.49 4.98 -8.58
C THR A 570 -1.22 4.01 -9.51
N GLY A 571 -0.49 3.05 -10.10
CA GLY A 571 -1.07 1.94 -10.87
C GLY A 571 -2.03 1.06 -10.06
N THR A 572 -1.97 1.09 -8.71
CA THR A 572 -2.92 0.37 -7.84
C THR A 572 -4.38 0.77 -8.07
N ILE A 573 -4.65 1.92 -8.69
CA ILE A 573 -6.00 2.32 -9.08
C ILE A 573 -6.68 1.28 -9.99
N ALA A 574 -5.92 0.58 -10.84
CA ALA A 574 -6.45 -0.51 -11.68
C ALA A 574 -7.06 -1.62 -10.84
N ARG A 575 -6.38 -2.02 -9.77
CA ARG A 575 -6.87 -3.05 -8.83
C ARG A 575 -8.07 -2.55 -8.05
N ALA A 576 -8.04 -1.30 -7.57
CA ALA A 576 -9.16 -0.73 -6.84
C ALA A 576 -10.43 -0.69 -7.71
N MET A 577 -10.34 -0.18 -8.94
CA MET A 577 -11.46 -0.16 -9.89
C MET A 577 -11.97 -1.57 -10.19
N HIS A 578 -11.07 -2.54 -10.35
CA HIS A 578 -11.42 -3.94 -10.62
C HIS A 578 -12.24 -4.56 -9.49
N VAL A 579 -11.79 -4.44 -8.23
CA VAL A 579 -12.49 -5.03 -7.06
C VAL A 579 -13.96 -4.60 -6.99
N PHE A 580 -14.26 -3.32 -7.18
CA PHE A 580 -15.64 -2.82 -7.11
C PHE A 580 -16.43 -3.04 -8.40
N ALA A 581 -15.75 -3.40 -9.50
CA ALA A 581 -16.39 -3.79 -10.75
C ALA A 581 -16.78 -5.28 -10.80
N THR A 582 -16.13 -6.13 -9.99
CA THR A 582 -16.29 -7.60 -10.03
C THR A 582 -16.86 -8.21 -8.75
N SER A 583 -16.99 -7.43 -7.68
CA SER A 583 -17.39 -7.95 -6.37
C SER A 583 -18.48 -7.07 -5.76
N THR A 584 -19.34 -7.67 -4.93
CA THR A 584 -20.47 -7.01 -4.25
C THR A 584 -20.33 -7.08 -2.73
N ALA A 585 -21.09 -6.25 -2.01
CA ALA A 585 -21.11 -6.26 -0.56
C ALA A 585 -21.47 -7.66 0.00
N GLU A 586 -22.43 -8.34 -0.63
CA GLU A 586 -22.88 -9.68 -0.26
C GLU A 586 -21.80 -10.73 -0.48
N GLN A 587 -21.08 -10.69 -1.61
CA GLN A 587 -19.98 -11.61 -1.89
C GLN A 587 -18.85 -11.46 -0.88
N PHE A 588 -18.53 -10.25 -0.44
CA PHE A 588 -17.56 -10.05 0.66
C PHE A 588 -18.04 -10.66 1.97
N LEU A 589 -19.35 -10.70 2.24
CA LEU A 589 -19.89 -11.38 3.42
C LEU A 589 -19.85 -12.90 3.26
N GLU A 590 -20.14 -13.43 2.08
CA GLU A 590 -20.13 -14.88 1.82
C GLU A 590 -18.71 -15.44 1.74
N LEU A 591 -17.89 -14.92 0.84
CA LEU A 591 -16.54 -15.42 0.52
C LEU A 591 -15.46 -14.84 1.44
N GLY A 592 -15.76 -13.81 2.22
CA GLY A 592 -14.78 -13.12 3.06
C GLY A 592 -13.68 -12.48 2.21
N LYS A 593 -12.42 -12.72 2.57
CA LYS A 593 -11.26 -12.16 1.87
C LYS A 593 -11.12 -12.63 0.42
N ALA A 594 -11.65 -13.81 0.08
CA ALA A 594 -11.61 -14.34 -1.27
C ALA A 594 -12.43 -13.49 -2.25
N ALA A 595 -13.41 -12.72 -1.77
CA ALA A 595 -14.20 -11.82 -2.63
C ALA A 595 -13.37 -10.72 -3.30
N ALA A 596 -12.25 -10.29 -2.70
CA ALA A 596 -11.38 -9.26 -3.27
C ALA A 596 -10.57 -9.74 -4.49
N ILE A 597 -10.57 -11.05 -4.76
CA ILE A 597 -9.74 -11.71 -5.76
C ILE A 597 -10.51 -12.71 -6.63
N THR A 598 -11.76 -13.00 -6.29
CA THR A 598 -12.64 -13.88 -7.08
C THR A 598 -13.47 -13.02 -8.01
N GLU A 599 -13.31 -13.22 -9.31
CA GLU A 599 -14.17 -12.59 -10.32
C GLU A 599 -15.45 -13.40 -10.44
N VAL A 600 -16.59 -12.75 -10.23
CA VAL A 600 -17.89 -13.34 -10.52
C VAL A 600 -18.64 -12.34 -11.40
N GLU A 601 -19.19 -12.78 -12.52
CA GLU A 601 -20.05 -11.90 -13.31
C GLU A 601 -21.17 -11.34 -12.40
N PRO A 602 -21.34 -10.01 -12.31
CA PRO A 602 -22.42 -9.44 -11.54
C PRO A 602 -23.74 -10.02 -12.05
N ALA A 603 -24.57 -10.56 -11.16
CA ALA A 603 -25.91 -10.98 -11.53
C ALA A 603 -26.60 -9.81 -12.26
N ARG A 604 -27.06 -10.05 -13.50
CA ARG A 604 -27.78 -9.05 -14.30
C ARG A 604 -28.92 -8.49 -13.46
N ARG A 605 -28.77 -7.26 -12.95
CA ARG A 605 -29.88 -6.51 -12.33
C ARG A 605 -30.97 -6.35 -13.38
N GLY A 606 -32.01 -7.19 -13.34
CA GLY A 606 -33.12 -7.09 -14.29
C GLY A 606 -33.88 -8.37 -14.65
N GLN A 607 -33.71 -9.49 -13.93
CA GLN A 607 -34.67 -10.60 -14.02
C GLN A 607 -35.18 -10.95 -12.63
N SER A 608 -36.22 -10.25 -12.20
CA SER A 608 -37.18 -10.82 -11.25
C SER A 608 -37.76 -12.08 -11.91
N GLY A 609 -37.23 -13.24 -11.51
CA GLY A 609 -37.80 -14.52 -11.90
C GLY A 609 -39.19 -14.65 -11.29
N GLU A 610 -40.22 -14.42 -12.11
CA GLU A 610 -41.55 -14.96 -11.84
C GLU A 610 -41.41 -16.47 -11.68
N ALA A 611 -41.77 -16.96 -10.51
CA ALA A 611 -41.91 -18.38 -10.25
C ALA A 611 -43.05 -18.92 -11.12
N ALA A 612 -42.72 -19.66 -12.18
CA ALA A 612 -43.68 -20.49 -12.89
C ALA A 612 -44.08 -21.69 -11.99
N PRO A 613 -45.38 -22.00 -11.87
CA PRO A 613 -45.85 -23.00 -10.91
C PRO A 613 -45.51 -24.42 -11.36
N SER A 614 -45.20 -25.27 -10.39
CA SER A 614 -44.87 -26.67 -10.58
C SER A 614 -46.04 -27.43 -11.24
N ARG A 615 -45.76 -28.10 -12.35
CA ARG A 615 -46.59 -29.20 -12.85
C ARG A 615 -46.00 -30.51 -12.36
N LYS A 616 -46.75 -31.18 -11.49
CA LYS A 616 -46.58 -32.57 -11.10
C LYS A 616 -46.50 -33.47 -12.35
N ARG A 617 -45.52 -34.36 -12.38
CA ARG A 617 -45.70 -35.81 -12.56
C ARG A 617 -44.49 -36.54 -12.03
#